data_AF-A0A699ITM2-F1
#
_entry.id   AF-A0A699ITM2-F1
#
_cell.length_a   1.000
_cell.length_b   1.000
_cell.length_c   1.000
_cell.angle_alpha   90.00
_cell.angle_beta   90.00
_cell.angle_gamma   90.00
#
_symmetry.space_group_name_H-M   'P 1'
#
loop_
_entity.id
_entity.type
_entity.pdbx_description
1 polymer ?
#
loop_
_entity_poly.entity_id
_entity_poly.type
_entity_poly.pdbx_seq_one_letter_code
_entity_poly.pdbx_strand_id
1 'polypeptide(L)'
;MSAENSDLNASRQEKNLVITALKDTLRKLKGKAVIDEAVILHPIDSELLKIDVAPLAPKLLNNRTTHYDYLKHTQEETVTLKEIVEHERYLNPLNTSLDYV
;
A
#
# COMPACT_ATOMS: atom_id res chain seq x y z
N MET A 1 17.03 -41.77 -52.99
CA MET A 1 17.48 -40.41 -52.61
C MET A 1 16.43 -39.30 -52.76
N SER A 2 15.47 -39.35 -53.71
CA SER A 2 14.48 -38.26 -53.88
C SER A 2 13.32 -38.31 -52.86
N ALA A 3 12.73 -39.48 -52.60
CA ALA A 3 11.58 -39.64 -51.69
C ALA A 3 11.93 -39.40 -50.21
N GLU A 4 13.10 -39.84 -49.76
CA GLU A 4 13.58 -39.61 -48.38
C GLU A 4 13.75 -38.12 -48.04
N ASN A 5 14.17 -37.31 -49.02
CA ASN A 5 14.32 -35.87 -48.84
C ASN A 5 12.98 -35.13 -48.82
N SER A 6 11.96 -35.62 -49.55
CA SER A 6 10.61 -35.04 -49.46
C SER A 6 9.95 -35.31 -48.12
N ASP A 7 10.12 -36.52 -47.57
CA ASP A 7 9.55 -36.91 -46.28
C ASP A 7 10.20 -36.15 -45.12
N LEU A 8 11.53 -35.98 -45.17
CA LEU A 8 12.26 -35.12 -44.22
C LEU A 8 11.78 -33.66 -44.28
N ASN A 9 11.51 -33.13 -45.46
CA ASN A 9 11.02 -31.77 -45.62
C ASN A 9 9.58 -31.61 -45.09
N ALA A 10 8.71 -32.59 -45.34
CA ALA A 10 7.35 -32.60 -44.79
C ALA A 10 7.35 -32.61 -43.25
N SER A 11 8.16 -33.49 -42.64
CA SER A 11 8.32 -33.53 -41.16
C SER A 11 8.86 -32.20 -40.61
N ARG A 12 9.76 -31.53 -41.34
CA ARG A 12 10.30 -30.23 -40.94
C ARG A 12 9.24 -29.13 -40.98
N GLN A 13 8.36 -29.13 -41.99
CA GLN A 13 7.24 -28.19 -42.07
C GLN A 13 6.24 -28.41 -40.93
N GLU A 14 5.91 -29.65 -40.62
CA GLU A 14 5.01 -30.00 -39.50
C GLU A 14 5.57 -29.49 -38.16
N LYS A 15 6.87 -29.69 -37.90
CA LYS A 15 7.52 -29.17 -36.69
C LYS A 15 7.47 -27.63 -36.60
N ASN A 16 7.62 -26.93 -37.72
CA ASN A 16 7.53 -25.46 -37.73
C ASN A 16 6.11 -24.96 -37.39
N LEU A 17 5.08 -25.67 -37.84
CA LEU A 17 3.68 -25.37 -37.48
C LEU A 17 3.45 -25.58 -35.98
N VAL A 18 3.93 -26.68 -35.42
CA VAL A 18 3.83 -26.96 -33.99
C VAL A 18 4.56 -25.90 -33.16
N ILE A 19 5.76 -25.49 -33.56
CA ILE A 19 6.51 -24.42 -32.87
C ILE A 19 5.74 -23.10 -32.88
N THR A 20 5.08 -22.77 -33.99
CA THR A 20 4.27 -21.55 -34.11
C THR A 20 3.06 -21.59 -33.18
N ALA A 21 2.35 -22.72 -33.12
CA ALA A 21 1.22 -22.92 -32.22
C ALA A 21 1.63 -22.86 -30.73
N LEU A 22 2.77 -23.44 -30.38
CA LEU A 22 3.33 -23.37 -29.02
C LEU A 22 3.71 -21.93 -28.64
N LYS A 23 4.25 -21.14 -29.57
CA LYS A 23 4.59 -19.74 -29.33
C LYS A 23 3.35 -18.88 -29.08
N ASP A 24 2.27 -19.10 -29.83
CA ASP A 24 1.01 -18.39 -29.66
C ASP A 24 0.31 -18.73 -28.35
N THR A 25 0.30 -20.01 -27.96
CA THR A 25 -0.25 -20.46 -26.67
C THR A 25 0.54 -19.87 -25.50
N LEU A 26 1.87 -19.83 -25.59
CA LEU A 26 2.72 -19.20 -24.58
C LEU A 26 2.42 -17.69 -24.43
N ARG A 27 2.22 -16.97 -25.55
CA ARG A 27 1.87 -15.54 -25.52
C ARG A 27 0.51 -15.31 -24.84
N LYS A 28 -0.49 -16.15 -25.14
CA LYS A 28 -1.82 -16.09 -24.50
C LYS A 28 -1.72 -16.37 -23.00
N LEU A 29 -0.94 -17.37 -22.58
CA LEU A 29 -0.76 -17.72 -21.18
C LEU A 29 -0.06 -16.61 -20.40
N LYS A 30 1.00 -16.00 -20.97
CA LYS A 30 1.70 -14.87 -20.35
C LYS A 30 0.80 -13.65 -20.16
N GLY A 31 -0.03 -13.31 -21.16
CA GLY A 31 -0.99 -12.21 -21.03
C GLY A 31 -2.04 -12.47 -19.94
N LYS A 32 -2.49 -13.73 -19.78
CA LYS A 32 -3.47 -14.10 -18.77
C LYS A 32 -2.89 -14.11 -17.34
N ALA A 33 -1.67 -14.63 -17.16
CA ALA A 33 -1.02 -14.66 -15.85
C ALA A 33 -0.70 -13.25 -15.30
N VAL A 34 -0.27 -12.33 -16.16
CA VAL A 34 0.00 -10.93 -15.77
C VAL A 34 -1.29 -10.20 -15.37
N ILE A 35 -2.42 -10.53 -15.99
CA ILE A 35 -3.73 -9.98 -15.62
C ILE A 35 -4.23 -10.61 -14.32
N ASP A 36 -4.12 -11.93 -14.15
CA ASP A 36 -4.60 -12.62 -12.94
C ASP A 36 -3.77 -12.27 -11.69
N GLU A 37 -2.45 -12.08 -11.78
CA GLU A 37 -1.62 -11.67 -10.62
C GLU A 37 -1.96 -10.26 -10.11
N ALA A 38 -2.29 -9.32 -11.00
CA ALA A 38 -2.73 -7.99 -10.62
C ALA A 38 -4.15 -7.99 -10.01
N VAL A 39 -4.95 -9.02 -10.27
CA VAL A 39 -6.35 -9.16 -9.84
C VAL A 39 -6.50 -9.89 -8.49
N ILE A 40 -5.44 -10.56 -8.00
CA ILE A 40 -5.45 -11.26 -6.69
C ILE A 40 -5.14 -10.32 -5.50
N LEU A 41 -4.64 -9.10 -5.74
CA LEU A 41 -4.71 -8.05 -4.72
C LEU A 41 -6.17 -7.61 -4.60
N HIS A 42 -6.87 -8.11 -3.57
CA HIS A 42 -8.19 -7.69 -3.08
C HIS A 42 -8.80 -6.59 -3.96
N PRO A 43 -9.64 -6.92 -4.94
CA PRO A 43 -10.14 -5.92 -5.87
C PRO A 43 -10.88 -4.86 -5.05
N ILE A 44 -10.24 -3.70 -4.88
CA ILE A 44 -10.89 -2.51 -4.37
C ILE A 44 -12.01 -2.26 -5.38
N ASP A 45 -13.24 -2.25 -4.89
CA ASP A 45 -14.40 -2.04 -5.72
C ASP A 45 -14.13 -0.81 -6.61
N SER A 46 -14.26 -1.00 -7.91
CA SER A 46 -14.03 0.05 -8.89
C SER A 46 -14.91 1.29 -8.66
N GLU A 47 -16.03 1.13 -7.94
CA GLU A 47 -16.86 2.25 -7.49
C GLU A 47 -16.25 3.03 -6.31
N LEU A 48 -15.51 2.37 -5.41
CA LEU A 48 -14.77 3.03 -4.33
C LEU A 48 -13.57 3.84 -4.86
N LEU A 49 -13.00 3.43 -6.00
CA LEU A 49 -11.93 4.17 -6.68
C LEU A 49 -12.43 5.42 -7.42
N LYS A 50 -13.75 5.56 -7.62
CA LYS A 50 -14.38 6.72 -8.28
C LYS A 50 -14.84 7.81 -7.31
N ILE A 51 -14.57 7.66 -6.01
CA ILE A 51 -14.93 8.67 -5.02
C ILE A 51 -14.15 9.95 -5.34
N ASP A 52 -14.89 11.03 -5.64
CA ASP A 52 -14.29 12.36 -5.75
C ASP A 52 -13.83 12.80 -4.37
N VAL A 53 -12.51 12.80 -4.18
CA VAL A 53 -11.85 13.21 -2.94
C VAL A 53 -11.60 14.72 -2.89
N ALA A 54 -11.84 15.46 -3.97
CA ALA A 54 -11.65 16.91 -3.99
C ALA A 54 -12.43 17.65 -2.88
N PRO A 55 -13.68 17.27 -2.55
CA PRO A 55 -14.42 17.88 -1.43
C PRO A 55 -13.86 17.51 -0.04
N LEU A 56 -13.05 16.45 0.08
CA LEU A 56 -12.45 16.03 1.35
C LEU A 56 -11.19 16.84 1.69
N ALA A 57 -10.46 17.31 0.70
CA ALA A 57 -9.22 18.07 0.89
C ALA A 57 -9.34 19.22 1.93
N PRO A 58 -10.34 20.13 1.85
CA PRO A 58 -10.47 21.20 2.84
C PRO A 58 -10.82 20.67 4.25
N LYS A 59 -11.62 19.59 4.36
CA LYS A 59 -11.98 18.99 5.65
C LYS A 59 -10.77 18.36 6.32
N LEU A 60 -9.93 17.66 5.56
CA LEU A 60 -8.70 17.05 6.06
C LEU A 60 -7.69 18.11 6.51
N LEU A 61 -7.58 19.22 5.77
CA LEU A 61 -6.72 20.34 6.17
C LEU A 61 -7.19 20.95 7.50
N ASN A 62 -8.49 21.22 7.65
CA ASN A 62 -9.04 21.73 8.91
C ASN A 62 -8.82 20.76 10.07
N ASN A 63 -9.11 19.47 9.88
CA ASN A 63 -8.89 18.46 10.92
C ASN A 63 -7.42 18.38 11.35
N ARG A 64 -6.49 18.47 10.40
CA ARG A 64 -5.05 18.50 10.69
C ARG A 64 -4.68 19.72 11.54
N THR A 65 -5.20 20.90 11.19
CA THR A 65 -4.95 22.12 11.97
C THR A 65 -5.54 22.01 13.38
N THR A 66 -6.80 21.60 13.51
CA THR A 66 -7.46 21.43 14.81
C THR A 66 -6.76 20.40 15.69
N HIS A 67 -6.32 19.28 15.12
CA HIS A 67 -5.56 18.27 15.88
C HIS A 67 -4.21 18.81 16.36
N TYR A 68 -3.52 19.61 15.52
CA TYR A 68 -2.28 20.27 15.91
C TYR A 68 -2.49 21.25 17.07
N ASP A 69 -3.54 22.08 16.99
CA ASP A 69 -3.86 23.05 18.03
C ASP A 69 -4.19 22.35 19.36
N TYR A 70 -4.95 21.25 19.30
CA TYR A 70 -5.23 20.43 20.47
C TYR A 70 -3.96 19.87 21.11
N LEU A 71 -3.07 19.27 20.30
CA LEU A 71 -1.82 18.71 20.80
C LEU A 71 -0.92 19.79 21.43
N LYS A 72 -0.85 20.96 20.79
CA LYS A 72 -0.10 22.11 21.32
C LYS A 72 -0.63 22.53 22.69
N HIS A 73 -1.96 22.64 22.82
CA HIS A 73 -2.59 22.99 24.08
C HIS A 73 -2.31 21.96 25.18
N THR A 74 -2.45 20.66 24.89
CA THR A 74 -2.11 19.58 25.83
C THR A 74 -0.65 19.68 26.29
N GLN A 75 0.26 20.06 25.40
CA GLN A 75 1.66 20.22 25.76
C GLN A 75 1.90 21.43 26.67
N GLU A 76 1.22 22.56 26.43
CA GLU A 76 1.27 23.73 27.31
C GLU A 76 0.73 23.39 28.72
N GLU A 77 -0.42 22.73 28.81
CA GLU A 77 -0.99 22.28 30.09
C GLU A 77 -0.06 21.31 30.83
N THR A 78 0.58 20.39 30.11
CA THR A 78 1.55 19.45 30.69
C THR A 78 2.76 20.18 31.28
N VAL A 79 3.24 21.23 30.62
CA VAL A 79 4.33 22.08 31.13
C VAL A 79 3.88 22.81 32.40
N THR A 80 2.70 23.42 32.39
CA THR A 80 2.15 24.10 33.58
C THR A 80 1.94 23.15 34.75
N LEU A 81 1.41 21.94 34.51
CA LEU A 81 1.24 20.94 35.56
C LEU A 81 2.58 20.50 36.14
N LYS A 82 3.61 20.36 35.30
CA LYS A 82 4.96 20.03 35.76
C LYS A 82 5.52 21.12 36.68
N GLU A 83 5.37 22.39 36.31
CA GLU A 83 5.79 23.53 37.14
C GLU A 83 5.07 23.54 38.50
N ILE A 84 3.77 23.26 38.53
CA ILE A 84 2.99 23.16 39.77
C ILE A 84 3.53 22.02 40.65
N VAL A 85 3.76 20.83 40.07
CA VAL A 85 4.30 19.68 40.81
C VAL A 85 5.69 19.99 41.38
N GLU A 86 6.56 20.65 40.62
CA GLU A 86 7.89 21.07 41.09
C GLU A 86 7.78 22.09 42.24
N HIS A 87 6.86 23.04 42.15
CA HIS A 87 6.63 24.03 43.20
C HIS A 87 6.06 23.40 44.49
N GLU A 88 5.07 22.51 44.38
CA GLU A 88 4.52 21.77 45.52
C GLU A 88 5.60 20.90 46.20
N ARG A 89 6.44 20.22 45.42
CA ARG A 89 7.58 19.45 45.95
C ARG A 89 8.58 20.34 46.68
N TYR A 90 8.86 21.53 46.14
CA TYR A 90 9.74 22.51 46.78
C TYR A 90 9.17 22.97 48.13
N LEU A 91 7.87 23.22 48.22
CA LEU A 91 7.22 23.67 49.45
C LEU A 91 7.01 22.55 50.48
N ASN A 92 6.77 21.32 50.04
CA ASN A 92 6.47 20.17 50.90
C ASN A 92 7.38 18.96 50.62
N PRO A 93 8.68 19.04 50.97
CA PRO A 93 9.68 18.03 50.62
C PRO A 93 9.46 16.65 51.27
N LEU A 94 8.60 16.54 52.28
CA LEU A 94 8.25 15.27 52.96
C LEU A 94 7.04 14.54 52.33
N ASN A 95 6.32 15.16 51.39
CA ASN A 95 5.19 14.56 50.67
C ASN A 95 5.62 14.05 49.29
N THR A 96 6.41 12.98 49.26
CA THR A 96 6.95 12.36 48.03
C THR A 96 5.95 11.51 47.22
N SER A 97 4.66 11.58 47.53
CA SER A 97 3.62 10.74 46.91
C SER A 97 3.35 11.05 45.42
N LEU A 98 3.95 12.10 44.86
CA LEU A 98 3.70 12.62 43.52
C LEU A 98 4.84 12.31 42.54
N ASP A 99 5.49 11.15 42.68
CA ASP A 99 6.46 10.66 41.69
C ASP A 99 5.75 10.12 40.45
N TYR A 100 5.72 10.95 39.41
CA TYR A 100 5.31 10.56 38.06
C TYR A 100 6.53 9.91 37.36
N VAL A 101 6.36 8.67 36.88
CA VAL A 101 7.34 7.90 36.09
C VAL A 101 7.37 8.41 34.65
#